data_AF-A0A7R9K090-F1
#
_entry.id   AF-A0A7R9K090-F1
#
_cell.length_a   1.000
_cell.length_b   1.000
_cell.length_c   1.000
_cell.angle_alpha   90.00
_cell.angle_beta   90.00
_cell.angle_gamma   90.00
#
_symmetry.space_group_name_H-M   'P 1'
#
loop_
_entity.id
_entity.type
_entity.pdbx_description
1 polymer ?
#
loop_
_entity_poly.entity_id
_entity_poly.type
_entity_poly.pdbx_seq_one_letter_code
_entity_poly.pdbx_strand_id
1 'polypeptide(L)'
;MEEIEYKLKKKNNPISIVNAISKLIDTIQIKADSGHVTELVEFKLLKSKCEDEDSILSITACQGLVTLVETGVLGVLPTLSGFIAALSTVRNFTGIIPAIGSLLILDLKFRFSNNEVYKCPFTLRTPQHPFITILKQKKEVWLDVFNQIQFMCQHKEDIVANNSVELLRPVLLFILCDPCQTRDLPITCCRQTWALVLQLLQYPQFKEFIIDAQSWVQVEQDGSVMDNSWMLLDLAHASINKGDLELCSALAPFVASAIHRLTSLGHDTRCWLSLLTTLTERSPESASCVLMLLAETVTKCPAIYLKDLLNTCAVIIEQKSSNVIAAKMLACSALQWLLYPSHTTEESLEVANSLLTAIDNTTSWGNHTARLCANKVFTQLRSMDERVDFSIELCKLVETWQNNPSSILPYLSRVSSSPPSFLEKLRLFLSAIFVDSFDSNEVKEKSFQLLLLLVRRNNELATSVVTVILYKLASEHQPHIQLELLRGLTAMAVQKLCMDSARRHTSHSSLRMPRLEACIRHNIVLMVACS
;
A
#
# COMPACT_ATOMS: atom_id res chain seq x y z
N MET A 1 45.05 -37.81 -16.65
CA MET A 1 45.02 -36.39 -16.25
C MET A 1 45.47 -35.46 -17.38
N GLU A 2 46.62 -35.68 -18.02
CA GLU A 2 47.12 -34.80 -19.11
C GLU A 2 46.16 -34.65 -20.31
N GLU A 3 45.50 -35.73 -20.75
CA GLU A 3 44.52 -35.66 -21.85
C GLU A 3 43.26 -34.85 -21.48
N ILE A 4 42.86 -34.90 -20.21
CA ILE A 4 41.70 -34.15 -19.68
C ILE A 4 42.06 -32.67 -19.60
N GLU A 5 43.21 -32.32 -19.03
CA GLU A 5 43.68 -30.93 -18.99
C GLU A 5 43.90 -30.36 -20.39
N TYR A 6 44.40 -31.15 -21.35
CA TYR A 6 44.56 -30.72 -22.73
C TYR A 6 43.20 -30.40 -23.39
N LYS A 7 42.16 -31.20 -23.13
CA LYS A 7 40.80 -30.94 -23.64
C LYS A 7 40.15 -29.75 -22.95
N LEU A 8 40.41 -29.52 -21.66
CA LEU A 8 39.93 -28.35 -20.92
C LEU A 8 40.65 -27.04 -21.32
N LYS A 9 41.87 -27.12 -21.85
CA LYS A 9 42.62 -25.96 -22.38
C LYS A 9 42.21 -25.53 -23.78
N LYS A 10 41.49 -26.37 -24.54
CA LYS A 10 40.93 -26.01 -25.85
C LYS A 10 39.72 -25.09 -25.65
N LYS A 11 39.99 -23.79 -25.47
CA LYS A 11 38.98 -22.73 -25.40
C LYS A 11 37.99 -22.87 -26.58
N ASN A 12 36.69 -22.75 -26.29
CA ASN A 12 35.58 -22.72 -27.26
C ASN A 12 35.11 -24.02 -27.92
N ASN A 13 35.53 -25.23 -27.50
CA ASN A 13 34.86 -26.46 -27.95
C ASN A 13 33.98 -27.08 -26.85
N PRO A 14 32.67 -26.74 -26.78
CA PRO A 14 31.78 -27.21 -25.72
C PRO A 14 31.69 -28.73 -25.64
N ILE A 15 31.74 -29.44 -26.78
CA ILE A 15 31.68 -30.91 -26.82
C ILE A 15 32.91 -31.53 -26.16
N SER A 16 34.10 -30.95 -26.40
CA SER A 16 35.34 -31.44 -25.79
C SER A 16 35.37 -31.20 -24.28
N ILE A 17 34.83 -30.07 -23.84
CA ILE A 17 34.73 -29.70 -22.42
C ILE A 17 33.75 -30.62 -21.69
N VAL A 18 32.54 -30.83 -22.24
CA VAL A 18 31.55 -31.76 -21.67
C VAL A 18 32.11 -33.16 -21.55
N ASN A 19 32.71 -33.70 -22.62
CA ASN A 19 33.31 -35.04 -22.59
C ASN A 19 34.45 -35.17 -21.56
N ALA A 20 35.25 -34.11 -21.37
CA ALA A 20 36.31 -34.11 -20.37
C ALA A 20 35.74 -34.10 -18.94
N ILE A 21 34.67 -33.33 -18.71
CA ILE A 21 34.00 -33.24 -17.41
C ILE A 21 33.22 -34.53 -17.10
N SER A 22 32.52 -35.14 -18.05
CA SER A 22 31.88 -36.45 -17.86
C SER A 22 32.89 -37.52 -17.45
N LYS A 23 34.04 -37.60 -18.12
CA LYS A 23 35.12 -38.53 -17.72
C LYS A 23 35.64 -38.25 -16.31
N LEU A 24 35.71 -36.98 -15.89
CA LEU A 24 36.08 -36.63 -14.52
C LEU A 24 35.02 -37.10 -13.51
N ILE A 25 33.74 -36.90 -13.81
CA ILE A 25 32.61 -37.36 -12.97
C ILE A 25 32.65 -38.88 -12.82
N ASP A 26 32.78 -39.64 -13.91
CA ASP A 26 32.84 -41.11 -13.88
C ASP A 26 34.02 -41.59 -13.03
N THR A 27 35.19 -40.94 -13.16
CA THR A 27 36.38 -41.27 -12.38
C THR A 27 36.17 -40.98 -10.89
N ILE A 28 35.48 -39.89 -10.56
CA ILE A 28 35.17 -39.53 -9.17
C ILE A 28 34.17 -40.52 -8.58
N GLN A 29 33.12 -40.91 -9.32
CA GLN A 29 32.13 -41.90 -8.88
C GLN A 29 32.77 -43.24 -8.56
N ILE A 30 33.60 -43.77 -9.47
CA ILE A 30 34.30 -45.05 -9.27
C ILE A 30 35.22 -45.00 -8.03
N LYS A 31 35.89 -43.87 -7.80
CA LYS A 31 36.81 -43.71 -6.66
C LYS A 31 36.11 -43.36 -5.35
N ALA A 32 34.90 -42.80 -5.39
CA ALA A 32 34.12 -42.44 -4.21
C ALA A 32 33.75 -43.65 -3.37
N ASP A 33 33.53 -44.81 -4.00
CA ASP A 33 33.25 -46.07 -3.32
C ASP A 33 34.44 -46.58 -2.47
N SER A 34 35.63 -46.00 -2.64
CA SER A 34 36.88 -46.46 -2.03
C SER A 34 37.51 -45.50 -1.00
N GLY A 35 36.93 -44.31 -0.72
CA GLY A 35 37.48 -43.37 0.26
C GLY A 35 36.87 -41.96 0.29
N HIS A 36 37.52 -41.03 1.01
CA HIS A 36 37.05 -39.63 1.17
C HIS A 36 37.13 -38.82 -0.14
N VAL A 37 35.97 -38.59 -0.77
CA VAL A 37 35.81 -37.87 -2.05
C VAL A 37 36.49 -36.50 -2.09
N THR A 38 36.53 -35.78 -0.97
CA THR A 38 37.09 -34.43 -0.84
C THR A 38 38.61 -34.35 -1.04
N GLU A 39 39.32 -35.47 -0.89
CA GLU A 39 40.78 -35.52 -1.03
C GLU A 39 41.24 -35.83 -2.46
N LEU A 40 40.33 -36.31 -3.31
CA LEU A 40 40.61 -36.70 -4.70
C LEU A 40 41.13 -35.51 -5.52
N VAL A 41 42.19 -35.74 -6.27
CA VAL A 41 42.83 -34.72 -7.13
C VAL A 41 41.87 -34.30 -8.25
N GLU A 42 41.09 -35.24 -8.77
CA GLU A 42 40.06 -35.01 -9.78
C GLU A 42 38.92 -34.12 -9.25
N PHE A 43 38.54 -34.29 -7.98
CA PHE A 43 37.52 -33.46 -7.34
C PHE A 43 38.04 -32.04 -7.10
N LYS A 44 39.29 -31.89 -6.63
CA LYS A 44 39.94 -30.57 -6.48
C LYS A 44 40.08 -29.86 -7.83
N LEU A 45 40.42 -30.60 -8.90
CA LEU A 45 40.48 -30.06 -10.24
C LEU A 45 39.10 -29.57 -10.69
N LEU A 46 38.04 -30.38 -10.55
CA LEU A 46 36.68 -29.98 -10.91
C LEU A 46 36.22 -28.73 -10.15
N LYS A 47 36.50 -28.66 -8.84
CA LYS A 47 36.20 -27.49 -8.02
C LYS A 47 36.94 -26.24 -8.51
N SER A 48 38.22 -26.36 -8.82
CA SER A 48 39.00 -25.23 -9.36
C SER A 48 38.46 -24.74 -10.70
N LYS A 49 37.87 -25.63 -11.52
CA LYS A 49 37.29 -25.28 -12.82
C LYS A 49 35.93 -24.61 -12.74
N CYS A 50 35.26 -24.67 -11.59
CA CYS A 50 34.05 -23.87 -11.35
C CYS A 50 34.36 -22.37 -11.26
N GLU A 51 35.58 -22.01 -10.83
CA GLU A 51 36.02 -20.62 -10.64
C GLU A 51 36.75 -20.03 -11.87
N ASP A 52 36.80 -20.78 -12.98
CA ASP A 52 37.50 -20.39 -14.21
C ASP A 52 36.82 -19.18 -14.91
N GLU A 53 37.58 -18.46 -15.73
CA GLU A 53 37.07 -17.30 -16.48
C GLU A 53 36.22 -17.71 -17.68
N ASP A 54 36.53 -18.86 -18.29
CA ASP A 54 35.78 -19.39 -19.42
C ASP A 54 34.37 -19.82 -18.97
N SER A 55 33.34 -19.16 -19.50
CA SER A 55 31.95 -19.41 -19.13
C SER A 55 31.49 -20.82 -19.46
N ILE A 56 31.91 -21.37 -20.61
CA ILE A 56 31.50 -22.72 -21.01
C ILE A 56 32.11 -23.74 -20.04
N LEU A 57 33.38 -23.54 -19.70
CA LEU A 57 34.08 -24.42 -18.76
C LEU A 57 33.51 -24.32 -17.34
N SER A 58 33.32 -23.11 -16.81
CA SER A 58 32.77 -22.88 -15.47
C SER A 58 31.34 -23.43 -15.35
N ILE A 59 30.45 -23.14 -16.29
CA ILE A 59 29.06 -23.64 -16.29
C ILE A 59 29.06 -25.17 -16.30
N THR A 60 29.83 -25.79 -17.21
CA THR A 60 29.87 -27.25 -17.33
C THR A 60 30.48 -27.90 -16.09
N ALA A 61 31.50 -27.29 -15.48
CA ALA A 61 32.12 -27.80 -14.25
C ALA A 61 31.16 -27.71 -13.06
N CYS A 62 30.42 -26.60 -12.94
CA CYS A 62 29.39 -26.42 -11.92
C CYS A 62 28.26 -27.46 -12.07
N GLN A 63 27.82 -27.71 -13.31
CA GLN A 63 26.84 -28.77 -13.58
C GLN A 63 27.37 -30.14 -13.18
N GLY A 64 28.66 -30.42 -13.43
CA GLY A 64 29.28 -31.67 -13.00
C GLY A 64 29.27 -31.89 -11.48
N LEU A 65 29.47 -30.82 -10.69
CA LEU A 65 29.32 -30.90 -9.23
C LEU A 65 27.87 -31.17 -8.80
N VAL A 66 26.89 -30.56 -9.47
CA VAL A 66 25.47 -30.83 -9.22
C VAL A 66 25.14 -32.30 -9.52
N THR A 67 25.62 -32.84 -10.64
CA THR A 67 25.41 -34.26 -11.00
C THR A 67 26.01 -35.21 -9.97
N LEU A 68 27.18 -34.91 -9.39
CA LEU A 68 27.75 -35.71 -8.30
C LEU A 68 26.85 -35.72 -7.05
N VAL A 69 26.16 -34.63 -6.75
CA VAL A 69 25.16 -34.55 -5.67
C VAL A 69 23.90 -35.35 -6.02
N GLU A 70 23.41 -35.26 -7.26
CA GLU A 70 22.26 -36.05 -7.74
C GLU A 70 22.52 -37.56 -7.65
N THR A 71 23.74 -38.00 -7.92
CA THR A 71 24.14 -39.41 -7.79
C THR A 71 24.45 -39.85 -6.36
N GLY A 72 24.32 -38.95 -5.37
CA GLY A 72 24.53 -39.26 -3.95
C GLY A 72 26.00 -39.35 -3.51
N VAL A 73 26.95 -39.02 -4.38
CA VAL A 73 28.40 -39.02 -4.07
C VAL A 73 28.77 -37.85 -3.15
N LEU A 74 28.06 -36.73 -3.27
CA LEU A 74 28.25 -35.52 -2.47
C LEU A 74 26.96 -35.15 -1.73
N GLY A 75 27.10 -34.64 -0.51
CA GLY A 75 25.97 -34.05 0.22
C GLY A 75 25.59 -32.67 -0.31
N VAL A 76 24.29 -32.34 -0.28
CA VAL A 76 23.77 -31.06 -0.75
C VAL A 76 24.32 -29.87 0.06
N LEU A 77 24.19 -29.89 1.39
CA LEU A 77 24.60 -28.78 2.27
C LEU A 77 26.13 -28.48 2.25
N PRO A 78 27.03 -29.49 2.30
CA PRO A 78 28.46 -29.24 2.16
C PRO A 78 28.84 -28.63 0.80
N THR A 79 28.20 -29.08 -0.28
CA THR A 79 28.46 -28.57 -1.64
C THR A 79 27.98 -27.12 -1.76
N LEU A 80 26.79 -26.83 -1.25
CA LEU A 80 26.23 -25.48 -1.20
C LEU A 80 27.11 -24.53 -0.37
N SER A 81 27.60 -24.98 0.78
CA SER A 81 28.57 -24.22 1.61
C SER A 81 29.89 -23.99 0.87
N GLY A 82 30.34 -24.98 0.08
CA GLY A 82 31.52 -24.87 -0.77
C GLY A 82 31.37 -23.79 -1.85
N PHE A 83 30.22 -23.71 -2.50
CA PHE A 83 29.92 -22.63 -3.46
C PHE A 83 29.85 -21.26 -2.79
N ILE A 84 29.20 -21.15 -1.62
CA ILE A 84 29.12 -19.89 -0.87
C ILE A 84 30.51 -19.39 -0.48
N ALA A 85 31.40 -20.27 -0.02
CA ALA A 85 32.77 -19.92 0.33
C ALA A 85 33.59 -19.44 -0.90
N ALA A 86 33.32 -20.01 -2.07
CA ALA A 86 33.99 -19.65 -3.32
C ALA A 86 33.50 -18.33 -3.93
N LEU A 87 32.35 -17.78 -3.52
CA LEU A 87 31.77 -16.58 -4.15
C LEU A 87 32.73 -15.37 -4.20
N SER A 88 33.67 -15.27 -3.25
CA SER A 88 34.69 -14.20 -3.23
C SER A 88 35.80 -14.34 -4.28
N THR A 89 36.07 -15.55 -4.76
CA THR A 89 37.13 -15.84 -5.74
C THR A 89 36.60 -16.00 -7.17
N VAL A 90 35.29 -16.20 -7.29
CA VAL A 90 34.61 -16.50 -8.55
C VAL A 90 34.59 -15.27 -9.46
N ARG A 91 35.06 -15.48 -10.69
CA ARG A 91 34.99 -14.47 -11.75
C ARG A 91 33.69 -14.58 -12.56
N ASN A 92 33.14 -15.79 -12.66
CA ASN A 92 31.95 -16.07 -13.45
C ASN A 92 30.77 -16.61 -12.61
N PHE A 93 29.76 -15.76 -12.42
CA PHE A 93 28.57 -16.11 -11.65
C PHE A 93 27.51 -16.88 -12.46
N THR A 94 27.62 -16.88 -13.80
CA THR A 94 26.63 -17.51 -14.70
C THR A 94 26.52 -19.02 -14.55
N GLY A 95 27.59 -19.71 -14.09
CA GLY A 95 27.56 -21.14 -13.77
C GLY A 95 27.15 -21.42 -12.33
N ILE A 96 27.59 -20.59 -11.39
CA ILE A 96 27.40 -20.83 -9.96
C ILE A 96 25.98 -20.55 -9.50
N ILE A 97 25.34 -19.49 -10.02
CA ILE A 97 23.96 -19.15 -9.64
C ILE A 97 22.98 -20.28 -10.01
N PRO A 98 22.98 -20.82 -11.25
CA PRO A 98 22.16 -21.98 -11.58
C PRO A 98 22.51 -23.22 -10.76
N ALA A 99 23.79 -23.48 -10.50
CA ALA A 99 24.21 -24.64 -9.69
C ALA A 99 23.70 -24.55 -8.25
N ILE A 100 23.83 -23.39 -7.60
CA ILE A 100 23.21 -23.13 -6.29
C ILE A 100 21.70 -23.33 -6.38
N GLY A 101 21.06 -22.84 -7.44
CA GLY A 101 19.64 -23.02 -7.66
C GLY A 101 19.21 -24.48 -7.76
N SER A 102 19.93 -25.29 -8.54
CA SER A 102 19.70 -26.74 -8.63
C SER A 102 19.91 -27.45 -7.30
N LEU A 103 20.94 -27.07 -6.53
CA LEU A 103 21.17 -27.62 -5.19
C LEU A 103 20.04 -27.28 -4.21
N LEU A 104 19.47 -26.07 -4.28
CA LEU A 104 18.32 -25.68 -3.48
C LEU A 104 17.06 -26.50 -3.84
N ILE A 105 16.85 -26.77 -5.13
CA ILE A 105 15.76 -27.64 -5.60
C ILE A 105 15.98 -29.08 -5.08
N LEU A 106 17.20 -29.59 -5.11
CA LEU A 106 17.53 -30.92 -4.59
C LEU A 106 17.34 -31.01 -3.07
N ASP A 107 17.75 -30.00 -2.31
CA ASP A 107 17.51 -29.92 -0.85
C ASP A 107 16.00 -29.92 -0.54
N LEU A 108 15.21 -29.16 -1.32
CA LEU A 108 13.75 -29.14 -1.20
C LEU A 108 13.15 -30.53 -1.44
N LYS A 109 13.51 -31.20 -2.54
CA LYS A 109 13.01 -32.54 -2.87
C LYS A 109 13.37 -33.57 -1.80
N PHE A 110 14.62 -33.53 -1.31
CA PHE A 110 15.10 -34.44 -0.28
C PHE A 110 14.32 -34.28 1.03
N ARG A 111 14.03 -33.04 1.45
CA ARG A 111 13.26 -32.78 2.68
C ARG A 111 11.78 -33.13 2.52
N PHE A 112 11.21 -32.94 1.33
CA PHE A 112 9.80 -33.25 1.08
C PHE A 112 9.52 -34.76 1.08
N SER A 113 10.51 -35.59 0.76
CA SER A 113 10.37 -37.06 0.79
C SER A 113 10.01 -37.64 2.17
N ASN A 114 10.10 -36.82 3.23
CA ASN A 114 9.75 -37.19 4.60
C ASN A 114 8.28 -36.84 4.99
N ASN A 115 7.41 -36.49 4.03
CA ASN A 115 5.98 -36.25 4.22
C ASN A 115 5.60 -35.04 5.13
N GLU A 116 6.51 -34.08 5.31
CA GLU A 116 6.26 -32.85 6.08
C GLU A 116 6.09 -31.63 5.17
N VAL A 117 5.37 -30.61 5.67
CA VAL A 117 5.31 -29.28 5.05
C VAL A 117 6.73 -28.74 4.98
N TYR A 118 7.20 -28.38 3.78
CA TYR A 118 8.53 -27.81 3.60
C TYR A 118 8.67 -26.51 4.40
N LYS A 119 9.74 -26.39 5.17
CA LYS A 119 10.15 -25.15 5.83
C LYS A 119 11.54 -24.78 5.36
N CYS A 120 11.71 -23.55 4.89
CA CYS A 120 13.01 -23.09 4.42
C CYS A 120 14.02 -23.07 5.58
N PRO A 121 15.20 -23.72 5.46
CA PRO A 121 16.20 -23.70 6.50
C PRO A 121 16.95 -22.37 6.58
N PHE A 122 16.78 -21.50 5.57
CA PHE A 122 17.50 -20.24 5.44
C PHE A 122 16.69 -19.06 5.95
N THR A 123 17.38 -18.04 6.44
CA THR A 123 16.80 -16.78 6.91
C THR A 123 17.48 -15.58 6.23
N LEU A 124 17.05 -14.37 6.57
CA LEU A 124 17.68 -13.12 6.10
C LEU A 124 19.13 -12.96 6.62
N ARG A 125 19.48 -13.60 7.74
CA ARG A 125 20.77 -13.41 8.45
C ARG A 125 21.57 -14.70 8.61
N THR A 126 21.14 -15.65 9.44
CA THR A 126 21.93 -16.86 9.72
C THR A 126 21.02 -18.06 9.97
N PRO A 127 21.19 -19.18 9.25
CA PRO A 127 21.99 -19.31 8.03
C PRO A 127 21.38 -18.46 6.90
N GLN A 128 22.20 -17.64 6.24
CA GLN A 128 21.71 -16.71 5.20
C GLN A 128 21.31 -17.48 3.93
N HIS A 129 20.22 -17.07 3.28
CA HIS A 129 19.86 -17.65 1.99
C HIS A 129 20.96 -17.39 0.94
N PRO A 130 21.40 -18.40 0.17
CA PRO A 130 22.54 -18.27 -0.77
C PRO A 130 22.42 -17.12 -1.77
N PHE A 131 21.22 -16.93 -2.36
CA PHE A 131 20.97 -15.79 -3.26
C PHE A 131 21.11 -14.43 -2.59
N ILE A 132 20.77 -14.30 -1.29
CA ILE A 132 21.01 -13.04 -0.56
C ILE A 132 22.51 -12.81 -0.43
N THR A 133 23.29 -13.85 -0.11
CA THR A 133 24.75 -13.75 -0.03
C THR A 133 25.37 -13.32 -1.36
N ILE A 134 24.90 -13.87 -2.49
CA ILE A 134 25.33 -13.47 -3.84
C ILE A 134 25.01 -11.99 -4.09
N LEU A 135 23.77 -11.57 -3.85
CA LEU A 135 23.34 -10.18 -4.09
C LEU A 135 24.09 -9.17 -3.20
N LYS A 136 24.46 -9.56 -1.98
CA LYS A 136 25.29 -8.72 -1.08
C LYS A 136 26.72 -8.57 -1.58
N GLN A 137 27.30 -9.61 -2.18
CA GLN A 137 28.67 -9.57 -2.68
C GLN A 137 28.78 -8.92 -4.06
N LYS A 138 27.87 -9.24 -4.98
CA LYS A 138 27.86 -8.69 -6.35
C LYS A 138 26.43 -8.36 -6.77
N LYS A 139 26.08 -7.07 -6.68
CA LYS A 139 24.73 -6.58 -6.99
C LYS A 139 24.40 -6.63 -8.48
N GLU A 140 25.41 -6.57 -9.34
CA GLU A 140 25.26 -6.53 -10.80
C GLU A 140 24.67 -7.83 -11.38
N VAL A 141 24.84 -8.96 -10.70
CA VAL A 141 24.34 -10.28 -11.14
C VAL A 141 22.88 -10.53 -10.73
N TRP A 142 22.15 -9.49 -10.33
CA TRP A 142 20.76 -9.61 -9.91
C TRP A 142 19.86 -10.22 -10.98
N LEU A 143 20.15 -10.01 -12.27
CA LEU A 143 19.37 -10.55 -13.37
C LEU A 143 19.46 -12.09 -13.43
N ASP A 144 20.66 -12.65 -13.20
CA ASP A 144 20.87 -14.10 -13.14
C ASP A 144 20.14 -14.71 -11.94
N VAL A 145 20.17 -14.02 -10.79
CA VAL A 145 19.42 -14.43 -9.60
C VAL A 145 17.92 -14.38 -9.86
N PHE A 146 17.42 -13.31 -10.49
CA PHE A 146 16.02 -13.16 -10.85
C PHE A 146 15.55 -14.26 -11.81
N ASN A 147 16.34 -14.56 -12.85
CA ASN A 147 16.03 -15.65 -13.78
C ASN A 147 15.92 -16.99 -13.05
N GLN A 148 16.75 -17.23 -12.04
CA GLN A 148 16.68 -18.46 -11.24
C GLN A 148 15.47 -18.48 -10.29
N ILE A 149 15.11 -17.34 -9.69
CA ILE A 149 13.86 -17.19 -8.91
C ILE A 149 12.66 -17.51 -9.81
N GLN A 150 12.59 -16.90 -11.00
CA GLN A 150 11.53 -17.15 -11.98
C GLN A 150 11.47 -18.63 -12.38
N PHE A 151 12.61 -19.24 -12.67
CA PHE A 151 12.71 -20.66 -13.01
C PHE A 151 12.16 -21.57 -11.91
N MET A 152 12.47 -21.29 -10.63
CA MET A 152 11.95 -22.06 -9.49
C MET A 152 10.44 -21.89 -9.31
N CYS A 153 9.93 -20.67 -9.47
CA CYS A 153 8.49 -20.39 -9.35
C CYS A 153 7.67 -21.03 -10.48
N GLN A 154 8.24 -21.16 -11.67
CA GLN A 154 7.60 -21.73 -12.87
C GLN A 154 8.10 -23.15 -13.17
N HIS A 155 8.60 -23.85 -12.16
CA HIS A 155 9.21 -25.17 -12.33
C HIS A 155 8.18 -26.19 -12.84
N LYS A 156 8.61 -27.13 -13.69
CA LYS A 156 7.72 -28.15 -14.30
C LYS A 156 7.15 -29.14 -13.29
N GLU A 157 7.82 -29.32 -12.17
CA GLU A 157 7.39 -30.21 -11.10
C GLU A 157 6.59 -29.43 -10.06
N ASP A 158 5.35 -29.84 -9.83
CA ASP A 158 4.41 -29.20 -8.91
C ASP A 158 4.96 -29.11 -7.48
N ILE A 159 5.72 -30.12 -7.03
CA ILE A 159 6.34 -30.13 -5.69
C ILE A 159 7.26 -28.93 -5.51
N VAL A 160 8.04 -28.59 -6.55
CA VAL A 160 8.97 -27.46 -6.51
C VAL A 160 8.20 -26.15 -6.65
N ALA A 161 7.29 -26.06 -7.63
CA ALA A 161 6.52 -24.85 -7.85
C ALA A 161 5.67 -24.45 -6.62
N ASN A 162 4.99 -25.41 -6.00
CA ASN A 162 4.15 -25.21 -4.81
C ASN A 162 4.93 -24.99 -3.51
N ASN A 163 6.25 -25.16 -3.48
CA ASN A 163 7.06 -24.86 -2.29
C ASN A 163 8.12 -23.77 -2.58
N SER A 164 8.13 -23.24 -3.79
CA SER A 164 9.06 -22.21 -4.24
C SER A 164 8.92 -20.92 -3.44
N VAL A 165 7.69 -20.55 -3.05
CA VAL A 165 7.44 -19.36 -2.22
C VAL A 165 8.17 -19.47 -0.90
N GLU A 166 8.01 -20.58 -0.18
CA GLU A 166 8.60 -20.77 1.14
C GLU A 166 10.13 -20.83 1.05
N LEU A 167 10.67 -21.53 0.05
CA LEU A 167 12.11 -21.55 -0.23
C LEU A 167 12.66 -20.14 -0.49
N LEU A 168 11.97 -19.37 -1.34
CA LEU A 168 12.40 -18.06 -1.81
C LEU A 168 11.99 -16.92 -0.88
N ARG A 169 11.15 -17.17 0.15
CA ARG A 169 10.63 -16.15 1.06
C ARG A 169 11.71 -15.24 1.63
N PRO A 170 12.86 -15.73 2.12
CA PRO A 170 13.94 -14.85 2.59
C PRO A 170 14.46 -13.92 1.49
N VAL A 171 14.60 -14.41 0.26
CA VAL A 171 15.14 -13.62 -0.86
C VAL A 171 14.13 -12.58 -1.33
N LEU A 172 12.85 -12.95 -1.41
CA LEU A 172 11.79 -12.03 -1.80
C LEU A 172 11.63 -10.91 -0.77
N LEU A 173 11.67 -11.23 0.53
CA LEU A 173 11.68 -10.22 1.61
C LEU A 173 12.92 -9.33 1.55
N PHE A 174 14.08 -9.91 1.22
CA PHE A 174 15.32 -9.14 1.07
C PHE A 174 15.23 -8.14 -0.08
N ILE A 175 14.67 -8.54 -1.22
CA ILE A 175 14.53 -7.66 -2.40
C ILE A 175 13.43 -6.60 -2.19
N LEU A 176 12.28 -7.00 -1.61
CA LEU A 176 11.09 -6.15 -1.58
C LEU A 176 10.93 -5.34 -0.29
N CYS A 177 11.44 -5.82 0.85
CA CYS A 177 11.11 -5.27 2.17
C CYS A 177 12.32 -4.79 2.99
N ASP A 178 13.57 -4.98 2.55
CA ASP A 178 14.75 -4.59 3.36
C ASP A 178 15.05 -3.08 3.26
N PRO A 179 14.80 -2.27 4.32
CA PRO A 179 14.95 -0.82 4.26
C PRO A 179 16.42 -0.36 4.18
N CYS A 180 17.38 -1.21 4.56
CA CYS A 180 18.79 -0.85 4.59
C CYS A 180 19.48 -1.09 3.24
N GLN A 181 18.92 -1.94 2.37
CA GLN A 181 19.57 -2.42 1.14
C GLN A 181 18.77 -2.19 -0.15
N THR A 182 17.50 -1.77 -0.07
CA THR A 182 16.73 -1.26 -1.22
C THR A 182 17.35 -0.02 -1.87
N ARG A 183 18.21 0.74 -1.18
CA ARG A 183 18.97 1.86 -1.78
C ARG A 183 20.09 1.43 -2.72
N ASP A 184 20.52 0.18 -2.59
CA ASP A 184 21.75 -0.33 -3.16
C ASP A 184 21.51 -1.27 -4.35
N LEU A 185 20.37 -1.95 -4.38
CA LEU A 185 19.93 -2.77 -5.52
C LEU A 185 19.25 -1.90 -6.59
N PRO A 186 19.38 -2.24 -7.89
CA PRO A 186 18.66 -1.53 -8.94
C PRO A 186 17.14 -1.61 -8.72
N ILE A 187 16.43 -0.49 -8.88
CA ILE A 187 14.96 -0.44 -8.78
C ILE A 187 14.26 -1.41 -9.75
N THR A 188 14.90 -1.72 -10.88
CA THR A 188 14.43 -2.70 -11.86
C THR A 188 14.35 -4.10 -11.27
N CYS A 189 15.27 -4.47 -10.37
CA CYS A 189 15.24 -5.76 -9.67
C CYS A 189 13.99 -5.88 -8.79
N CYS A 190 13.70 -4.83 -8.01
CA CYS A 190 12.52 -4.77 -7.16
C CYS A 190 11.23 -4.86 -8.00
N ARG A 191 11.13 -4.04 -9.06
CA ARG A 191 9.95 -4.02 -9.95
C ARG A 191 9.72 -5.34 -10.67
N GLN A 192 10.75 -5.99 -11.20
CA GLN A 192 10.61 -7.29 -11.87
C GLN A 192 10.24 -8.40 -10.89
N THR A 193 10.84 -8.40 -9.70
CA THR A 193 10.50 -9.35 -8.63
C THR A 193 9.06 -9.17 -8.19
N TRP A 194 8.60 -7.91 -8.02
CA TRP A 194 7.21 -7.61 -7.71
C TRP A 194 6.24 -8.07 -8.80
N ALA A 195 6.55 -7.78 -10.07
CA ALA A 195 5.73 -8.21 -11.20
C ALA A 195 5.61 -9.73 -11.29
N LEU A 196 6.71 -10.48 -11.04
CA LEU A 196 6.69 -11.95 -10.99
C LEU A 196 5.75 -12.46 -9.88
N VAL A 197 5.86 -11.90 -8.68
CA VAL A 197 5.02 -12.27 -7.55
C VAL A 197 3.53 -11.99 -7.83
N LEU A 198 3.22 -10.85 -8.46
CA LEU A 198 1.85 -10.51 -8.87
C LEU A 198 1.28 -11.44 -9.96
N GLN A 199 2.09 -11.86 -10.93
CA GLN A 199 1.68 -12.86 -11.92
C GLN A 199 1.21 -14.15 -11.22
N LEU A 200 1.88 -14.52 -10.12
CA LEU A 200 1.61 -15.73 -9.34
C LEU A 200 0.57 -15.55 -8.23
N LEU A 201 -0.10 -14.39 -8.12
CA LEU A 201 -1.15 -14.09 -7.12
C LEU A 201 -2.31 -15.12 -7.09
N GLN A 202 -2.47 -15.97 -8.12
CA GLN A 202 -3.49 -17.02 -8.15
C GLN A 202 -3.22 -18.16 -7.15
N TYR A 203 -1.95 -18.32 -6.74
CA TYR A 203 -1.54 -19.33 -5.79
C TYR A 203 -1.67 -18.77 -4.37
N PRO A 204 -2.31 -19.50 -3.43
CA PRO A 204 -2.64 -18.99 -2.10
C PRO A 204 -1.40 -18.60 -1.29
N GLN A 205 -0.31 -19.36 -1.42
CA GLN A 205 0.96 -19.07 -0.74
C GLN A 205 1.57 -17.73 -1.18
N PHE A 206 1.47 -17.40 -2.49
CA PHE A 206 1.92 -16.11 -3.00
C PHE A 206 0.99 -14.99 -2.54
N LYS A 207 -0.32 -15.22 -2.45
CA LYS A 207 -1.28 -14.25 -1.88
C LYS A 207 -0.95 -13.94 -0.41
N GLU A 208 -0.73 -14.96 0.41
CA GLU A 208 -0.32 -14.79 1.81
C GLU A 208 1.01 -14.04 1.92
N PHE A 209 2.01 -14.42 1.12
CA PHE A 209 3.29 -13.72 1.07
C PHE A 209 3.14 -12.23 0.69
N ILE A 210 2.31 -11.90 -0.31
CA ILE A 210 2.07 -10.52 -0.74
C ILE A 210 1.45 -9.71 0.39
N ILE A 211 0.47 -10.27 1.11
CA ILE A 211 -0.21 -9.59 2.21
C ILE A 211 0.79 -9.34 3.35
N ASP A 212 1.59 -10.34 3.71
CA ASP A 212 2.66 -10.21 4.70
C ASP A 212 3.68 -9.14 4.28
N ALA A 213 4.19 -9.22 3.05
CA ALA A 213 5.20 -8.32 2.51
C ALA A 213 4.68 -6.88 2.48
N GLN A 214 3.43 -6.70 2.04
CA GLN A 214 2.79 -5.39 2.08
C GLN A 214 2.75 -4.89 3.52
N SER A 215 2.25 -5.68 4.50
CA SER A 215 2.11 -5.26 5.91
C SER A 215 3.37 -4.67 6.57
N TRP A 216 4.56 -4.95 6.02
CA TRP A 216 5.84 -4.46 6.53
C TRP A 216 6.36 -3.21 5.81
N VAL A 217 5.74 -2.81 4.71
CA VAL A 217 6.09 -1.62 3.92
C VAL A 217 5.40 -0.41 4.54
N GLN A 218 6.07 0.27 5.47
CA GLN A 218 5.55 1.51 6.05
C GLN A 218 5.57 2.63 5.01
N VAL A 219 4.42 3.28 4.81
CA VAL A 219 4.22 4.35 3.80
C VAL A 219 4.43 5.75 4.41
N GLU A 220 5.17 5.86 5.51
CA GLU A 220 5.36 7.13 6.25
C GLU A 220 6.65 7.88 5.90
N GLN A 221 7.66 7.21 5.29
CA GLN A 221 8.93 7.86 4.99
C GLN A 221 8.92 8.50 3.60
N ASP A 222 9.10 9.83 3.53
CA ASP A 222 9.00 10.67 2.32
C ASP A 222 9.81 10.16 1.11
N GLY A 223 10.94 9.49 1.34
CA GLY A 223 11.81 8.98 0.27
C GLY A 223 11.30 7.72 -0.43
N SER A 224 10.42 6.93 0.21
CA SER A 224 9.93 5.64 -0.32
C SER A 224 8.42 5.65 -0.61
N VAL A 225 7.72 6.77 -0.40
CA VAL A 225 6.27 6.88 -0.63
C VAL A 225 5.92 6.51 -2.07
N MET A 226 6.70 6.97 -3.05
CA MET A 226 6.42 6.73 -4.47
C MET A 226 6.52 5.25 -4.83
N ASP A 227 7.61 4.58 -4.47
CA ASP A 227 7.82 3.17 -4.83
C ASP A 227 6.82 2.25 -4.14
N ASN A 228 6.55 2.49 -2.85
CA ASN A 228 5.54 1.76 -2.09
C ASN A 228 4.14 1.98 -2.67
N SER A 229 3.83 3.21 -3.11
CA SER A 229 2.58 3.52 -3.79
C SER A 229 2.49 2.77 -5.13
N TRP A 230 3.54 2.74 -5.95
CA TRP A 230 3.51 1.96 -7.20
C TRP A 230 3.27 0.47 -6.96
N MET A 231 3.88 -0.11 -5.93
CA MET A 231 3.63 -1.51 -5.57
C MET A 231 2.16 -1.76 -5.19
N LEU A 232 1.55 -0.86 -4.41
CA LEU A 232 0.14 -0.91 -4.05
C LEU A 232 -0.77 -0.76 -5.29
N LEU A 233 -0.42 0.14 -6.21
CA LEU A 233 -1.16 0.34 -7.46
C LEU A 233 -1.16 -0.94 -8.32
N ASP A 234 0.01 -1.56 -8.49
CA ASP A 234 0.15 -2.79 -9.27
C ASP A 234 -0.62 -3.96 -8.64
N LEU A 235 -0.63 -4.05 -7.31
CA LEU A 235 -1.42 -5.04 -6.58
C LEU A 235 -2.93 -4.85 -6.78
N ALA A 236 -3.40 -3.61 -6.70
CA ALA A 236 -4.81 -3.28 -6.93
C ALA A 236 -5.24 -3.55 -8.39
N HIS A 237 -4.39 -3.24 -9.38
CA HIS A 237 -4.66 -3.66 -10.77
C HIS A 237 -4.71 -5.18 -10.91
N ALA A 238 -3.78 -5.90 -10.28
CA ALA A 238 -3.75 -7.35 -10.31
C ALA A 238 -5.00 -7.97 -9.65
N SER A 239 -5.47 -7.42 -8.52
CA SER A 239 -6.67 -7.92 -7.84
C SER A 239 -7.93 -7.71 -8.68
N ILE A 240 -8.05 -6.58 -9.37
CA ILE A 240 -9.14 -6.31 -10.32
C ILE A 240 -9.07 -7.29 -11.49
N ASN A 241 -7.91 -7.47 -12.11
CA ASN A 241 -7.77 -8.35 -13.26
C ASN A 241 -8.09 -9.82 -12.93
N LYS A 242 -7.76 -10.26 -11.71
CA LYS A 242 -8.06 -11.62 -11.23
C LYS A 242 -9.46 -11.77 -10.62
N GLY A 243 -10.17 -10.67 -10.38
CA GLY A 243 -11.52 -10.69 -9.79
C GLY A 243 -11.57 -11.06 -8.31
N ASP A 244 -10.48 -10.83 -7.56
CA ASP A 244 -10.43 -11.14 -6.12
C ASP A 244 -11.13 -10.04 -5.31
N LEU A 245 -12.41 -10.27 -4.96
CA LEU A 245 -13.24 -9.32 -4.22
C LEU A 245 -12.75 -9.05 -2.79
N GLU A 246 -12.13 -10.03 -2.13
CA GLU A 246 -11.57 -9.85 -0.79
C GLU A 246 -10.37 -8.90 -0.83
N LEU A 247 -9.49 -9.05 -1.84
CA LEU A 247 -8.39 -8.09 -2.03
C LEU A 247 -8.92 -6.72 -2.45
N CYS A 248 -9.90 -6.65 -3.35
CA CYS A 248 -10.43 -5.35 -3.81
C CYS A 248 -11.04 -4.54 -2.66
N SER A 249 -11.85 -5.18 -1.80
CA SER A 249 -12.46 -4.52 -0.64
C SER A 249 -11.40 -4.06 0.37
N ALA A 250 -10.38 -4.90 0.62
CA ALA A 250 -9.30 -4.57 1.54
C ALA A 250 -8.42 -3.42 1.04
N LEU A 251 -8.11 -3.35 -0.26
CA LEU A 251 -7.16 -2.39 -0.83
C LEU A 251 -7.73 -0.99 -1.04
N ALA A 252 -9.04 -0.85 -1.25
CA ALA A 252 -9.67 0.44 -1.57
C ALA A 252 -9.38 1.57 -0.55
N PRO A 253 -9.48 1.36 0.79
CA PRO A 253 -9.07 2.36 1.77
C PRO A 253 -7.60 2.77 1.68
N PHE A 254 -6.70 1.82 1.42
CA PHE A 254 -5.27 2.11 1.28
C PHE A 254 -4.96 2.91 0.01
N VAL A 255 -5.66 2.62 -1.10
CA VAL A 255 -5.60 3.42 -2.33
C VAL A 255 -6.10 4.85 -2.08
N ALA A 256 -7.19 5.03 -1.33
CA ALA A 256 -7.69 6.36 -0.94
C ALA A 256 -6.67 7.13 -0.06
N SER A 257 -6.02 6.45 0.88
CA SER A 257 -4.95 7.06 1.68
C SER A 257 -3.69 7.39 0.86
N ALA A 258 -3.34 6.55 -0.12
CA ALA A 258 -2.26 6.83 -1.06
C ALA A 258 -2.56 8.07 -1.91
N ILE A 259 -3.80 8.22 -2.39
CA ILE A 259 -4.25 9.44 -3.09
C ILE A 259 -4.03 10.67 -2.20
N HIS A 260 -4.45 10.64 -0.93
CA HIS A 260 -4.21 11.75 -0.01
C HIS A 260 -2.74 12.14 0.08
N ARG A 261 -1.83 11.16 0.23
CA ARG A 261 -0.38 11.41 0.28
C ARG A 261 0.14 12.02 -1.01
N LEU A 262 -0.16 11.39 -2.14
CA LEU A 262 0.31 11.82 -3.45
C LEU A 262 -0.16 13.24 -3.76
N THR A 263 -1.43 13.55 -3.45
CA THR A 263 -1.96 14.91 -3.58
C THR A 263 -1.23 15.89 -2.66
N SER A 264 -0.96 15.53 -1.40
CA SER A 264 -0.23 16.40 -0.47
C SER A 264 1.22 16.65 -0.87
N LEU A 265 1.83 15.72 -1.61
CA LEU A 265 3.18 15.85 -2.18
C LEU A 265 3.20 16.50 -3.58
N GLY A 266 2.03 16.80 -4.16
CA GLY A 266 1.91 17.44 -5.47
C GLY A 266 2.09 16.50 -6.68
N HIS A 267 1.90 15.20 -6.51
CA HIS A 267 1.93 14.22 -7.60
C HIS A 267 0.58 14.06 -8.31
N ASP A 268 0.58 13.55 -9.53
CA ASP A 268 -0.63 13.29 -10.32
C ASP A 268 -1.38 12.06 -9.79
N THR A 269 -2.66 12.25 -9.43
CA THR A 269 -3.51 11.22 -8.84
C THR A 269 -4.59 10.68 -9.77
N ARG A 270 -4.63 11.06 -11.05
CA ARG A 270 -5.73 10.67 -11.97
C ARG A 270 -5.86 9.16 -12.16
N CYS A 271 -4.75 8.45 -12.38
CA CYS A 271 -4.75 7.00 -12.51
C CYS A 271 -5.27 6.31 -11.24
N TRP A 272 -4.92 6.87 -10.08
CA TRP A 272 -5.35 6.37 -8.78
C TRP A 272 -6.83 6.57 -8.53
N LEU A 273 -7.38 7.72 -8.93
CA LEU A 273 -8.82 8.02 -8.82
C LEU A 273 -9.64 7.07 -9.70
N SER A 274 -9.21 6.85 -10.95
CA SER A 274 -9.85 5.88 -11.86
C SER A 274 -9.84 4.47 -11.26
N LEU A 275 -8.69 4.03 -10.75
CA LEU A 275 -8.56 2.74 -10.08
C LEU A 275 -9.48 2.64 -8.85
N LEU A 276 -9.51 3.67 -8.00
CA LEU A 276 -10.37 3.68 -6.82
C LEU A 276 -11.86 3.55 -7.19
N THR A 277 -12.31 4.25 -8.23
CA THR A 277 -13.67 4.11 -8.75
C THR A 277 -13.96 2.65 -9.09
N THR A 278 -13.09 1.99 -9.87
CA THR A 278 -13.28 0.57 -10.23
C THR A 278 -13.24 -0.40 -9.04
N LEU A 279 -12.44 -0.13 -8.01
CA LEU A 279 -12.42 -0.95 -6.79
C LEU A 279 -13.72 -0.82 -5.99
N THR A 280 -14.23 0.40 -5.84
CA THR A 280 -15.46 0.67 -5.09
C THR A 280 -16.70 0.13 -5.80
N GLU A 281 -16.76 0.21 -7.14
CA GLU A 281 -17.84 -0.40 -7.95
C GLU A 281 -17.90 -1.92 -7.78
N ARG A 282 -16.76 -2.59 -7.67
CA ARG A 282 -16.70 -4.04 -7.45
C ARG A 282 -16.96 -4.45 -6.00
N SER A 283 -16.57 -3.61 -5.05
CA SER A 283 -16.66 -3.90 -3.62
C SER A 283 -17.09 -2.64 -2.84
N PRO A 284 -18.40 -2.46 -2.62
CA PRO A 284 -18.92 -1.26 -1.96
C PRO A 284 -18.69 -1.24 -0.44
N GLU A 285 -18.09 -2.29 0.14
CA GLU A 285 -17.95 -2.46 1.59
C GLU A 285 -17.05 -1.41 2.25
N SER A 286 -16.11 -0.86 1.49
CA SER A 286 -15.14 0.15 1.95
C SER A 286 -15.59 1.59 1.69
N ALA A 287 -16.77 1.80 1.09
CA ALA A 287 -17.23 3.12 0.64
C ALA A 287 -17.20 4.20 1.72
N SER A 288 -17.68 3.90 2.94
CA SER A 288 -17.66 4.84 4.06
C SER A 288 -16.24 5.30 4.41
N CYS A 289 -15.32 4.34 4.59
CA CYS A 289 -13.93 4.64 4.93
C CYS A 289 -13.23 5.41 3.81
N VAL A 290 -13.46 5.03 2.55
CA VAL A 290 -12.93 5.71 1.38
C VAL A 290 -13.42 7.16 1.33
N LEU A 291 -14.72 7.41 1.51
CA LEU A 291 -15.26 8.77 1.50
C LEU A 291 -14.68 9.65 2.60
N MET A 292 -14.45 9.12 3.81
CA MET A 292 -13.82 9.89 4.89
C MET A 292 -12.40 10.33 4.52
N LEU A 293 -11.60 9.42 3.93
CA LEU A 293 -10.24 9.71 3.47
C LEU A 293 -10.22 10.69 2.28
N LEU A 294 -11.15 10.56 1.34
CA LEU A 294 -11.29 11.50 0.23
C LEU A 294 -11.75 12.89 0.70
N ALA A 295 -12.64 12.97 1.69
CA ALA A 295 -13.08 14.26 2.26
C ALA A 295 -11.89 15.04 2.86
N GLU A 296 -10.97 14.36 3.52
CA GLU A 296 -9.71 14.99 3.97
C GLU A 296 -8.86 15.46 2.79
N THR A 297 -8.78 14.65 1.73
CA THR A 297 -8.03 14.97 0.51
C THR A 297 -8.57 16.20 -0.20
N VAL A 298 -9.90 16.37 -0.28
CA VAL A 298 -10.55 17.54 -0.89
C VAL A 298 -10.08 18.85 -0.25
N THR A 299 -9.79 18.86 1.06
CA THR A 299 -9.30 20.08 1.74
C THR A 299 -7.87 20.49 1.37
N LYS A 300 -7.08 19.58 0.78
CA LYS A 300 -5.68 19.82 0.37
C LYS A 300 -5.47 19.70 -1.14
N CYS A 301 -6.54 19.46 -1.91
CA CYS A 301 -6.46 19.14 -3.33
C CYS A 301 -6.14 20.39 -4.17
N PRO A 302 -5.16 20.34 -5.09
CA PRO A 302 -5.00 21.37 -6.12
C PRO A 302 -6.24 21.42 -7.03
N ALA A 303 -6.61 22.62 -7.48
CA ALA A 303 -7.81 22.84 -8.30
C ALA A 303 -7.87 21.96 -9.57
N ILE A 304 -6.71 21.63 -10.15
CA ILE A 304 -6.62 20.80 -11.37
C ILE A 304 -7.16 19.38 -11.19
N TYR A 305 -7.05 18.80 -9.99
CA TYR A 305 -7.49 17.44 -9.69
C TYR A 305 -8.85 17.39 -8.98
N LEU A 306 -9.39 18.56 -8.60
CA LEU A 306 -10.62 18.67 -7.80
C LEU A 306 -11.83 18.06 -8.51
N LYS A 307 -11.97 18.30 -9.82
CA LYS A 307 -13.07 17.75 -10.62
C LYS A 307 -13.08 16.22 -10.60
N ASP A 308 -11.94 15.60 -10.89
CA ASP A 308 -11.80 14.15 -10.94
C ASP A 308 -12.05 13.53 -9.56
N LEU A 309 -11.53 14.17 -8.50
CA LEU A 309 -11.75 13.75 -7.12
C LEU A 309 -13.24 13.80 -6.73
N LEU A 310 -13.94 14.89 -7.07
CA LEU A 310 -15.36 15.05 -6.79
C LEU A 310 -16.22 14.08 -7.61
N ASN A 311 -15.86 13.80 -8.86
CA ASN A 311 -16.53 12.79 -9.68
C ASN A 311 -16.40 11.40 -9.08
N THR A 312 -15.20 10.99 -8.64
CA THR A 312 -15.02 9.72 -7.92
C THR A 312 -15.89 9.66 -6.67
N CYS A 313 -15.96 10.75 -5.90
CA CYS A 313 -16.84 10.80 -4.72
C CYS A 313 -18.33 10.70 -5.09
N ALA A 314 -18.76 11.33 -6.17
CA ALA A 314 -20.15 11.26 -6.66
C ALA A 314 -20.54 9.82 -7.00
N VAL A 315 -19.68 9.08 -7.71
CA VAL A 315 -19.90 7.66 -8.04
C VAL A 315 -20.06 6.82 -6.77
N ILE A 316 -19.23 7.05 -5.74
CA ILE A 316 -19.33 6.31 -4.47
C ILE A 316 -20.63 6.64 -3.72
N ILE A 317 -21.10 7.89 -3.77
CA ILE A 317 -22.38 8.28 -3.14
C ILE A 317 -23.57 7.66 -3.88
N GLU A 318 -23.53 7.62 -5.21
CA GLU A 318 -24.60 7.03 -6.04
C GLU A 318 -24.83 5.53 -5.73
N GLN A 319 -23.79 4.82 -5.27
CA GLN A 319 -23.88 3.41 -4.85
C GLN A 319 -24.68 3.22 -3.55
N LYS A 320 -24.95 4.29 -2.77
CA LYS A 320 -25.71 4.26 -1.49
C LYS A 320 -25.18 3.30 -0.43
N SER A 321 -23.91 2.93 -0.52
CA SER A 321 -23.23 1.99 0.38
C SER A 321 -22.48 2.67 1.53
N SER A 322 -22.41 4.01 1.50
CA SER A 322 -21.72 4.82 2.50
C SER A 322 -22.62 5.20 3.67
N ASN A 323 -21.98 5.58 4.79
CA ASN A 323 -22.67 6.12 5.96
C ASN A 323 -22.92 7.64 5.82
N VAL A 324 -23.95 8.12 6.54
CA VAL A 324 -24.38 9.53 6.51
C VAL A 324 -23.22 10.47 6.85
N ILE A 325 -22.45 10.13 7.89
CA ILE A 325 -21.40 11.00 8.41
C ILE A 325 -20.23 11.13 7.43
N ALA A 326 -19.81 10.07 6.73
CA ALA A 326 -18.76 10.22 5.70
C ALA A 326 -19.22 11.12 4.54
N ALA A 327 -20.48 10.99 4.12
CA ALA A 327 -21.05 11.89 3.11
C ALA A 327 -21.11 13.34 3.61
N LYS A 328 -21.54 13.57 4.85
CA LYS A 328 -21.56 14.92 5.44
C LYS A 328 -20.15 15.49 5.70
N MET A 329 -19.14 14.65 5.96
CA MET A 329 -17.73 15.07 5.98
C MET A 329 -17.28 15.58 4.61
N LEU A 330 -17.62 14.85 3.54
CA LEU A 330 -17.35 15.28 2.18
C LEU A 330 -18.06 16.60 1.87
N ALA A 331 -19.34 16.74 2.23
CA ALA A 331 -20.07 17.99 2.09
C ALA A 331 -19.32 19.15 2.78
N CYS A 332 -18.91 18.97 4.05
CA CYS A 332 -18.15 19.99 4.80
C CYS A 332 -16.84 20.37 4.11
N SER A 333 -16.14 19.41 3.49
CA SER A 333 -14.92 19.67 2.74
C SER A 333 -15.16 20.45 1.44
N ALA A 334 -16.24 20.12 0.71
CA ALA A 334 -16.60 20.76 -0.55
C ALA A 334 -17.13 22.19 -0.37
N LEU A 335 -17.77 22.49 0.77
CA LEU A 335 -18.27 23.84 1.09
C LEU A 335 -17.17 24.92 1.06
N GLN A 336 -15.93 24.57 1.39
CA GLN A 336 -14.81 25.50 1.34
C GLN A 336 -14.52 25.99 -0.08
N TRP A 337 -14.65 25.10 -1.07
CA TRP A 337 -14.46 25.41 -2.48
C TRP A 337 -15.61 26.24 -3.05
N LEU A 338 -16.85 25.95 -2.64
CA LEU A 338 -18.03 26.72 -3.04
C LEU A 338 -18.01 28.16 -2.54
N LEU A 339 -17.32 28.42 -1.42
CA LEU A 339 -17.19 29.74 -0.86
C LEU A 339 -16.32 30.66 -1.73
N TYR A 340 -15.25 30.13 -2.34
CA TYR A 340 -14.29 30.91 -3.14
C TYR A 340 -14.28 30.44 -4.60
N PRO A 341 -15.30 30.79 -5.39
CA PRO A 341 -15.34 30.41 -6.79
C PRO A 341 -14.19 31.06 -7.55
N SER A 342 -13.51 30.26 -8.36
CA SER A 342 -12.46 30.70 -9.27
C SER A 342 -12.76 30.23 -10.70
N HIS A 343 -12.23 30.92 -11.71
CA HIS A 343 -12.34 30.49 -13.10
C HIS A 343 -11.78 29.08 -13.34
N THR A 344 -10.78 28.69 -12.55
CA THR A 344 -10.16 27.36 -12.63
C THR A 344 -10.99 26.24 -12.01
N THR A 345 -12.03 26.57 -11.25
CA THR A 345 -12.84 25.58 -10.51
C THR A 345 -14.28 25.50 -11.00
N GLU A 346 -14.70 26.27 -12.00
CA GLU A 346 -16.12 26.40 -12.40
C GLU A 346 -16.82 25.04 -12.61
N GLU A 347 -16.21 24.17 -13.42
CA GLU A 347 -16.72 22.82 -13.66
C GLU A 347 -16.72 21.94 -12.39
N SER A 348 -15.73 22.12 -11.52
CA SER A 348 -15.65 21.36 -10.25
C SER A 348 -16.75 21.78 -9.28
N LEU A 349 -17.13 23.06 -9.29
CA LEU A 349 -18.18 23.60 -8.42
C LEU A 349 -19.57 23.18 -8.85
N GLU A 350 -19.79 22.93 -10.14
CA GLU A 350 -21.03 22.30 -10.63
C GLU A 350 -21.21 20.91 -10.04
N VAL A 351 -20.15 20.08 -10.10
CA VAL A 351 -20.14 18.73 -9.51
C VAL A 351 -20.29 18.80 -7.98
N ALA A 352 -19.65 19.75 -7.31
CA ALA A 352 -19.80 19.92 -5.87
C ALA A 352 -21.25 20.26 -5.48
N ASN A 353 -21.93 21.12 -6.25
CA ASN A 353 -23.33 21.47 -5.99
C ASN A 353 -24.27 20.29 -6.22
N SER A 354 -24.10 19.55 -7.33
CA SER A 354 -24.91 18.36 -7.59
C SER A 354 -24.72 17.31 -6.48
N LEU A 355 -23.48 17.12 -6.03
CA LEU A 355 -23.15 16.21 -4.93
C LEU A 355 -23.81 16.64 -3.61
N LEU A 356 -23.76 17.92 -3.25
CA LEU A 356 -24.46 18.42 -2.06
C LEU A 356 -25.97 18.16 -2.13
N THR A 357 -26.60 18.44 -3.27
CA THR A 357 -28.03 18.15 -3.45
C THR A 357 -28.35 16.66 -3.37
N ALA A 358 -27.46 15.80 -3.89
CA ALA A 358 -27.62 14.35 -3.79
C ALA A 358 -27.53 13.88 -2.33
N ILE A 359 -26.58 14.40 -1.55
CA ILE A 359 -26.44 14.08 -0.13
C ILE A 359 -27.68 14.53 0.66
N ASP A 360 -28.16 15.74 0.43
CA ASP A 360 -29.32 16.28 1.17
C ASP A 360 -30.63 15.56 0.83
N ASN A 361 -30.76 15.06 -0.41
CA ASN A 361 -31.93 14.30 -0.84
C ASN A 361 -31.87 12.80 -0.47
N THR A 362 -30.73 12.30 0.00
CA THR A 362 -30.56 10.87 0.32
C THR A 362 -31.08 10.55 1.72
N THR A 363 -32.12 9.73 1.80
CA THR A 363 -32.79 9.35 3.05
C THR A 363 -32.32 8.02 3.64
N SER A 364 -31.69 7.15 2.85
CA SER A 364 -31.22 5.83 3.25
C SER A 364 -29.73 5.67 3.00
N TRP A 365 -29.00 5.24 4.03
CA TRP A 365 -27.54 5.10 4.00
C TRP A 365 -27.13 3.66 4.32
N GLY A 366 -25.98 3.23 3.79
CA GLY A 366 -25.47 1.87 3.93
C GLY A 366 -24.59 1.68 5.16
N ASN A 367 -24.58 0.45 5.68
CA ASN A 367 -23.74 0.01 6.79
C ASN A 367 -22.99 -1.27 6.42
N HIS A 368 -21.73 -1.12 6.01
CA HIS A 368 -20.91 -2.23 5.53
C HIS A 368 -19.53 -2.30 6.22
N THR A 369 -19.24 -1.45 7.20
CA THR A 369 -17.93 -1.43 7.88
C THR A 369 -17.68 -2.74 8.62
N ALA A 370 -18.71 -3.34 9.22
CA ALA A 370 -18.62 -4.66 9.85
C ALA A 370 -18.17 -5.77 8.87
N ARG A 371 -18.61 -5.71 7.59
CA ARG A 371 -18.19 -6.68 6.55
C ARG A 371 -16.74 -6.50 6.16
N LEU A 372 -16.32 -5.24 5.98
CA LEU A 372 -14.91 -4.92 5.75
C LEU A 372 -14.02 -5.41 6.90
N CYS A 373 -14.47 -5.26 8.16
CA CYS A 373 -13.73 -5.74 9.32
C CYS A 373 -13.72 -7.27 9.46
N ALA A 374 -14.69 -7.97 8.87
CA ALA A 374 -14.71 -9.43 8.82
C ALA A 374 -13.74 -10.00 7.77
N ASN A 375 -13.27 -9.17 6.82
CA ASN A 375 -12.30 -9.57 5.83
C ASN A 375 -10.92 -9.78 6.46
N LYS A 376 -10.42 -11.03 6.42
CA LYS A 376 -9.12 -11.42 7.00
C LYS A 376 -7.96 -10.64 6.39
N VAL A 377 -7.97 -10.43 5.08
CA VAL A 377 -6.91 -9.72 4.36
C VAL A 377 -6.81 -8.28 4.86
N PHE A 378 -7.95 -7.63 5.04
CA PHE A 378 -8.00 -6.28 5.56
C PHE A 378 -7.45 -6.19 6.99
N THR A 379 -7.80 -7.14 7.87
CA THR A 379 -7.28 -7.16 9.24
C THR A 379 -5.77 -7.33 9.31
N GLN A 380 -5.17 -8.06 8.37
CA GLN A 380 -3.71 -8.22 8.27
C GLN A 380 -3.03 -6.94 7.75
N LEU A 381 -3.65 -6.25 6.79
CA LEU A 381 -3.12 -5.01 6.23
C LEU A 381 -3.36 -3.78 7.11
N ARG A 382 -4.16 -3.90 8.17
CA ARG A 382 -4.59 -2.77 9.01
C ARG A 382 -3.43 -1.95 9.59
N SER A 383 -2.30 -2.58 9.88
CA SER A 383 -1.09 -1.92 10.41
C SER A 383 -0.33 -1.08 9.39
N MET A 384 -0.72 -1.09 8.12
CA MET A 384 -0.03 -0.38 7.04
C MET A 384 -0.10 1.13 7.13
N ASP A 385 -1.23 1.64 7.62
CA ASP A 385 -1.53 3.07 7.56
C ASP A 385 -2.40 3.51 8.73
N GLU A 386 -1.86 4.40 9.56
CA GLU A 386 -2.57 4.98 10.70
C GLU A 386 -3.87 5.68 10.28
N ARG A 387 -3.91 6.32 9.09
CA ARG A 387 -5.12 7.04 8.63
C ARG A 387 -6.26 6.12 8.29
N VAL A 388 -5.94 4.97 7.68
CA VAL A 388 -6.93 3.95 7.36
C VAL A 388 -7.48 3.37 8.66
N ASP A 389 -6.59 3.00 9.59
CA ASP A 389 -6.97 2.51 10.92
C ASP A 389 -7.90 3.48 11.66
N PHE A 390 -7.52 4.75 11.72
CA PHE A 390 -8.29 5.81 12.34
C PHE A 390 -9.67 5.98 11.70
N SER A 391 -9.73 6.01 10.36
CA SER A 391 -10.99 6.20 9.61
C SER A 391 -11.97 5.03 9.82
N ILE A 392 -11.46 3.81 9.94
CA ILE A 392 -12.28 2.62 10.23
C ILE A 392 -12.88 2.70 11.62
N GLU A 393 -12.11 3.09 12.63
CA GLU A 393 -12.61 3.24 13.99
C GLU A 393 -13.71 4.31 14.07
N LEU A 394 -13.58 5.40 13.31
CA LEU A 394 -14.67 6.37 13.17
C LEU A 394 -15.89 5.77 12.47
N CYS A 395 -15.72 4.98 11.41
CA CYS A 395 -16.83 4.29 10.74
C CYS A 395 -17.58 3.35 11.70
N LYS A 396 -16.86 2.58 12.52
CA LYS A 396 -17.44 1.72 13.57
C LYS A 396 -18.23 2.54 14.60
N LEU A 397 -17.67 3.66 15.06
CA LEU A 397 -18.37 4.56 15.98
C LEU A 397 -19.69 5.06 15.38
N VAL A 398 -19.69 5.47 14.12
CA VAL A 398 -20.92 5.92 13.44
C VAL A 398 -21.97 4.80 13.36
N GLU A 399 -21.57 3.57 13.04
CA GLU A 399 -22.48 2.41 13.03
C GLU A 399 -23.03 2.11 14.44
N THR A 400 -22.24 2.28 15.50
CA THR A 400 -22.74 2.14 16.88
C THR A 400 -23.74 3.23 17.24
N TRP A 401 -23.56 4.46 16.75
CA TRP A 401 -24.47 5.58 17.03
C TRP A 401 -25.80 5.48 16.32
N GLN A 402 -25.82 4.93 15.10
CA GLN A 402 -27.08 4.63 14.42
C GLN A 402 -27.93 3.62 15.18
N ASN A 403 -27.29 2.65 15.84
CA ASN A 403 -27.99 1.67 16.69
C ASN A 403 -28.33 2.25 18.07
N ASN A 404 -27.49 3.12 18.63
CA ASN A 404 -27.60 3.69 19.98
C ASN A 404 -27.28 5.20 20.00
N PRO A 405 -28.23 6.08 19.60
CA PRO A 405 -27.98 7.52 19.46
C PRO A 405 -27.70 8.23 20.80
N SER A 406 -28.13 7.65 21.93
CA SER A 406 -27.88 8.18 23.27
C SER A 406 -26.39 8.18 23.68
N SER A 407 -25.55 7.42 22.97
CA SER A 407 -24.11 7.32 23.26
C SER A 407 -23.27 8.48 22.69
N ILE A 408 -23.85 9.30 21.81
CA ILE A 408 -23.15 10.41 21.13
C ILE A 408 -22.76 11.50 22.14
N LEU A 409 -23.68 11.93 23.00
CA LEU A 409 -23.44 13.02 23.95
C LEU A 409 -22.34 12.67 24.98
N PRO A 410 -22.34 11.48 25.62
CA PRO A 410 -21.21 11.02 26.42
C PRO A 410 -19.88 11.03 25.66
N TYR A 411 -19.87 10.61 24.39
CA TYR A 411 -18.66 10.63 23.57
C TYR A 411 -18.14 12.07 23.37
N LEU A 412 -18.99 13.00 22.95
CA LEU A 412 -18.60 14.41 22.76
C LEU A 412 -18.08 15.05 24.05
N SER A 413 -18.66 14.69 25.21
CA SER A 413 -18.17 15.16 26.50
C SER A 413 -16.74 14.66 26.80
N ARG A 414 -16.42 13.40 26.50
CA ARG A 414 -15.07 12.85 26.66
C ARG A 414 -14.08 13.45 25.68
N VAL A 415 -14.50 13.62 24.43
CA VAL A 415 -13.68 14.26 23.38
C VAL A 415 -13.27 15.68 23.79
N SER A 416 -14.13 16.43 24.49
CA SER A 416 -13.77 17.77 24.98
C SER A 416 -12.55 17.82 25.91
N SER A 417 -12.24 16.71 26.58
CA SER A 417 -11.08 16.55 27.48
C SER A 417 -9.81 15.99 26.79
N SER A 418 -9.90 15.66 25.51
CA SER A 418 -8.81 15.03 24.75
C SER A 418 -7.73 16.04 24.30
N PRO A 419 -6.51 15.57 23.96
CA PRO A 419 -5.42 16.44 23.53
C PRO A 419 -5.77 17.22 22.25
N PRO A 420 -5.21 18.45 22.08
CA PRO A 420 -5.56 19.33 20.96
C PRO A 420 -5.25 18.72 19.59
N SER A 421 -4.14 17.98 19.46
CA SER A 421 -3.76 17.31 18.21
C SER A 421 -4.79 16.26 17.75
N PHE A 422 -5.43 15.58 18.70
CA PHE A 422 -6.49 14.62 18.41
C PHE A 422 -7.78 15.33 17.97
N LEU A 423 -8.12 16.44 18.61
CA LEU A 423 -9.26 17.27 18.21
C LEU A 423 -9.09 17.84 16.79
N GLU A 424 -7.89 18.25 16.42
CA GLU A 424 -7.58 18.71 15.06
C GLU A 424 -7.76 17.61 14.02
N LYS A 425 -7.29 16.37 14.31
CA LYS A 425 -7.56 15.19 13.47
C LYS A 425 -9.07 14.94 13.29
N LEU A 426 -9.87 15.18 14.33
CA LEU A 426 -11.33 15.00 14.30
C LEU A 426 -12.12 16.16 13.66
N ARG A 427 -11.48 17.25 13.21
CA ARG A 427 -12.20 18.48 12.81
C ARG A 427 -13.33 18.24 11.81
N LEU A 428 -13.08 17.49 10.73
CA LEU A 428 -14.05 17.25 9.67
C LEU A 428 -15.17 16.34 10.15
N PHE A 429 -14.84 15.37 10.99
CA PHE A 429 -15.80 14.47 11.62
C PHE A 429 -16.74 15.22 12.57
N LEU A 430 -16.22 16.13 13.40
CA LEU A 430 -17.01 17.00 14.27
C LEU A 430 -17.91 17.95 13.46
N SER A 431 -17.41 18.51 12.36
CA SER A 431 -18.22 19.32 11.43
C SER A 431 -19.37 18.52 10.84
N ALA A 432 -19.14 17.25 10.47
CA ALA A 432 -20.18 16.39 9.94
C ALA A 432 -21.26 16.04 10.97
N ILE A 433 -20.87 15.75 12.22
CA ILE A 433 -21.82 15.52 13.34
C ILE A 433 -22.69 16.76 13.56
N PHE A 434 -22.08 17.95 13.54
CA PHE A 434 -22.79 19.21 13.71
C PHE A 434 -23.80 19.47 12.58
N VAL A 435 -23.46 19.13 11.33
CA VAL A 435 -24.36 19.29 10.19
C VAL A 435 -25.51 18.28 10.19
N ASP A 436 -25.23 17.01 10.46
CA ASP A 436 -26.25 15.93 10.43
C ASP A 436 -27.22 16.02 11.61
N SER A 437 -26.68 16.26 12.80
CA SER A 437 -27.40 16.62 14.03
C SER A 437 -28.36 15.60 14.68
N PHE A 438 -28.57 14.41 14.13
CA PHE A 438 -29.28 13.27 14.75
C PHE A 438 -30.57 13.63 15.53
N ASP A 439 -31.27 14.69 15.11
CA ASP A 439 -32.45 15.29 15.77
C ASP A 439 -32.30 15.73 17.25
N SER A 440 -31.09 15.69 17.82
CA SER A 440 -30.84 16.10 19.22
C SER A 440 -30.19 17.48 19.30
N ASN A 441 -30.89 18.43 19.92
CA ASN A 441 -30.40 19.79 20.14
C ASN A 441 -29.14 19.84 21.01
N GLU A 442 -29.02 18.95 22.00
CA GLU A 442 -27.85 18.87 22.88
C GLU A 442 -26.58 18.45 22.12
N VAL A 443 -26.73 17.55 21.14
CA VAL A 443 -25.63 17.12 20.27
C VAL A 443 -25.19 18.27 19.35
N LYS A 444 -26.14 19.05 18.81
CA LYS A 444 -25.84 20.26 18.01
C LYS A 444 -25.05 21.29 18.81
N GLU A 445 -25.52 21.62 20.01
CA GLU A 445 -24.86 22.62 20.86
C GLU A 445 -23.46 22.15 21.29
N LYS A 446 -23.31 20.88 21.69
CA LYS A 446 -22.02 20.36 22.16
C LYS A 446 -21.00 20.24 21.03
N SER A 447 -21.41 19.79 19.85
CA SER A 447 -20.54 19.74 18.66
C SER A 447 -20.13 21.15 18.22
N PHE A 448 -21.04 22.12 18.25
CA PHE A 448 -20.75 23.52 17.96
C PHE A 448 -19.74 24.13 18.94
N GLN A 449 -19.89 23.89 20.25
CA GLN A 449 -18.93 24.34 21.26
C GLN A 449 -17.52 23.77 21.03
N LEU A 450 -17.42 22.50 20.61
CA LEU A 450 -16.14 21.88 20.27
C LEU A 450 -15.49 22.51 19.03
N LEU A 451 -16.28 22.84 18.00
CA LEU A 451 -15.79 23.57 16.81
C LEU A 451 -15.28 24.96 17.18
N LEU A 452 -16.00 25.70 18.04
CA LEU A 452 -15.53 27.00 18.53
C LEU A 452 -14.23 26.89 19.35
N LEU A 453 -14.10 25.83 20.16
CA LEU A 453 -12.86 25.56 20.90
C LEU A 453 -11.69 25.27 19.96
N LEU A 454 -11.92 24.55 18.86
CA LEU A 454 -10.91 24.30 17.83
C LEU A 454 -10.45 25.61 17.16
N VAL A 455 -11.39 26.46 16.75
CA VAL A 455 -11.07 27.76 16.12
C VAL A 455 -10.26 28.67 17.05
N ARG A 456 -10.61 28.71 18.34
CA ARG A 456 -9.88 29.50 19.34
C ARG A 456 -8.42 29.06 19.50
N ARG A 457 -8.14 27.77 19.25
CA ARG A 457 -6.79 27.19 19.35
C ARG A 457 -6.00 27.31 18.05
N ASN A 458 -6.67 27.18 16.91
CA ASN A 458 -6.07 27.23 15.60
C ASN A 458 -6.90 28.12 14.65
N ASN A 459 -6.43 29.35 14.47
CA ASN A 459 -7.12 30.36 13.67
C ASN A 459 -7.18 30.02 12.17
N GLU A 460 -6.31 29.13 11.67
CA GLU A 460 -6.32 28.71 10.27
C GLU A 460 -7.61 27.93 9.94
N LEU A 461 -8.20 27.27 10.94
CA LEU A 461 -9.44 26.52 10.80
C LEU A 461 -10.67 27.42 10.74
N ALA A 462 -10.55 28.71 11.08
CA ALA A 462 -11.70 29.61 11.20
C ALA A 462 -12.50 29.70 9.89
N THR A 463 -11.82 29.81 8.75
CA THR A 463 -12.48 29.87 7.43
C THR A 463 -13.30 28.61 7.14
N SER A 464 -12.75 27.43 7.46
CA SER A 464 -13.42 26.15 7.28
C SER A 464 -14.61 25.94 8.20
N VAL A 465 -14.59 26.50 9.41
CA VAL A 465 -15.68 26.36 10.37
C VAL A 465 -16.79 27.38 10.08
N VAL A 466 -16.45 28.60 9.65
CA VAL A 466 -17.45 29.59 9.22
C VAL A 466 -18.31 29.06 8.08
N THR A 467 -17.73 28.41 7.07
CA THR A 467 -18.50 27.86 5.93
C THR A 467 -19.52 26.83 6.40
N VAL A 468 -19.13 25.95 7.32
CA VAL A 468 -20.00 24.92 7.91
C VAL A 468 -21.13 25.56 8.73
N ILE A 469 -20.82 26.59 9.53
CA ILE A 469 -21.82 27.32 10.32
C ILE A 469 -22.84 28.02 9.42
N LEU A 470 -22.39 28.71 8.37
CA LEU A 470 -23.26 29.39 7.41
C LEU A 470 -24.16 28.40 6.68
N TYR A 471 -23.63 27.24 6.29
CA TYR A 471 -24.41 26.19 5.67
C TYR A 471 -25.48 25.64 6.61
N LYS A 472 -25.14 25.36 7.89
CA LYS A 472 -26.14 24.92 8.87
C LYS A 472 -27.19 25.98 9.13
N LEU A 473 -26.80 27.25 9.29
CA LEU A 473 -27.70 28.39 9.50
C LEU A 473 -28.72 28.53 8.37
N ALA A 474 -28.34 28.27 7.12
CA ALA A 474 -29.24 28.32 5.96
C ALA A 474 -30.31 27.21 5.97
N SER A 475 -30.09 26.13 6.72
CA SER A 475 -31.00 24.97 6.84
C SER A 475 -31.73 24.88 8.18
N GLU A 476 -31.28 25.62 9.21
CA GLU A 476 -31.80 25.51 10.57
C GLU A 476 -33.09 26.32 10.72
N HIS A 477 -34.12 25.73 11.29
CA HIS A 477 -35.42 26.38 11.51
C HIS A 477 -35.67 26.74 12.98
N GLN A 478 -34.88 26.18 13.91
CA GLN A 478 -35.06 26.44 15.33
C GLN A 478 -34.39 27.75 15.76
N PRO A 479 -35.13 28.70 16.36
CA PRO A 479 -34.63 30.05 16.65
C PRO A 479 -33.53 30.06 17.73
N HIS A 480 -33.60 29.14 18.71
CA HIS A 480 -32.59 29.01 19.76
C HIS A 480 -31.20 28.69 19.17
N ILE A 481 -31.15 27.71 18.27
CA ILE A 481 -29.93 27.27 17.62
C ILE A 481 -29.42 28.35 16.67
N GLN A 482 -30.28 28.97 15.87
CA GLN A 482 -29.91 30.09 15.01
C GLN A 482 -29.22 31.22 15.80
N LEU A 483 -29.74 31.55 16.98
CA LEU A 483 -29.17 32.58 17.85
C LEU A 483 -27.79 32.17 18.39
N GLU A 484 -27.61 30.92 18.83
CA GLU A 484 -26.31 30.40 19.25
C GLU A 484 -25.28 30.38 18.10
N LEU A 485 -25.70 30.05 16.87
CA LEU A 485 -24.84 30.11 15.69
C LEU A 485 -24.39 31.54 15.39
N LEU A 486 -25.30 32.52 15.46
CA LEU A 486 -24.98 33.94 15.29
C LEU A 486 -24.04 34.46 16.40
N ARG A 487 -24.22 34.02 17.64
CA ARG A 487 -23.30 34.31 18.75
C ARG A 487 -21.91 33.73 18.52
N GLY A 488 -21.80 32.51 18.02
CA GLY A 488 -20.49 31.93 17.69
C GLY A 488 -19.83 32.63 16.50
N LEU A 489 -20.58 33.03 15.47
CA LEU A 489 -20.05 33.82 14.35
C LEU A 489 -19.48 35.16 14.83
N THR A 490 -20.20 35.88 15.69
CA THR A 490 -19.71 37.14 16.27
C THR A 490 -18.48 36.93 17.16
N ALA A 491 -18.42 35.83 17.92
CA ALA A 491 -17.24 35.46 18.70
C ALA A 491 -16.01 35.13 17.81
N MET A 492 -16.23 34.59 16.61
CA MET A 492 -15.17 34.33 15.61
C MET A 492 -14.79 35.57 14.81
N ALA A 493 -15.71 36.51 14.59
CA ALA A 493 -15.51 37.74 13.81
C ALA A 493 -14.46 38.71 14.40
N VAL A 494 -14.12 38.56 15.69
CA VAL A 494 -13.02 39.28 16.33
C VAL A 494 -11.65 38.93 15.70
N GLN A 495 -11.56 37.80 15.00
CA GLN A 495 -10.36 37.36 14.29
C GLN A 495 -10.32 37.95 12.87
N LYS A 496 -9.28 38.75 12.58
CA LYS A 496 -9.14 39.58 11.35
C LYS A 496 -9.36 38.83 10.02
N LEU A 497 -9.04 37.52 9.96
CA LEU A 497 -9.22 36.66 8.78
C LEU A 497 -10.70 36.35 8.46
N CYS A 498 -11.57 36.29 9.48
CA CYS A 498 -13.00 36.00 9.30
C CYS A 498 -13.78 37.19 8.69
N MET A 499 -13.34 38.41 8.99
CA MET A 499 -13.91 39.64 8.47
C MET A 499 -13.64 39.81 6.96
N ASP A 500 -12.45 39.46 6.49
CA ASP A 500 -12.09 39.54 5.07
C ASP A 500 -12.79 38.46 4.23
N SER A 501 -12.97 37.25 4.78
CA SER A 501 -13.80 36.22 4.13
C SER A 501 -15.26 36.66 4.03
N ALA A 502 -15.85 37.17 5.11
CA ALA A 502 -17.24 37.64 5.11
C ALA A 502 -17.45 38.85 4.17
N ARG A 503 -16.50 39.80 4.10
CA ARG A 503 -16.59 40.99 3.25
C ARG A 503 -16.45 40.70 1.75
N ARG A 504 -15.55 39.81 1.31
CA ARG A 504 -15.35 39.48 -0.13
C ARG A 504 -16.58 38.83 -0.78
N HIS A 505 -17.49 38.23 -0.01
CA HIS A 505 -18.77 37.71 -0.54
C HIS A 505 -19.75 38.80 -0.98
N THR A 506 -19.62 40.02 -0.47
CA THR A 506 -20.49 41.13 -0.87
C THR A 506 -20.10 41.77 -2.20
N SER A 507 -18.84 41.62 -2.64
CA SER A 507 -18.31 42.27 -3.86
C SER A 507 -18.38 41.41 -5.12
N HIS A 508 -18.55 40.08 -5.00
CA HIS A 508 -18.68 39.14 -6.12
C HIS A 508 -19.93 38.27 -5.98
N SER A 509 -21.12 38.89 -6.03
CA SER A 509 -22.39 38.17 -5.88
C SER A 509 -22.90 37.59 -7.21
N SER A 510 -22.43 36.39 -7.54
CA SER A 510 -23.25 35.39 -8.25
C SER A 510 -22.93 34.01 -7.66
N LEU A 511 -23.35 33.78 -6.42
CA LEU A 511 -23.24 32.47 -5.77
C LEU A 511 -24.31 31.54 -6.36
N ARG A 512 -23.93 30.35 -6.82
CA ARG A 512 -24.88 29.34 -7.37
C ARG A 512 -25.72 28.61 -6.31
N MET A 513 -25.77 29.11 -5.06
CA MET A 513 -26.65 28.63 -3.98
C MET A 513 -27.52 29.78 -3.43
N PRO A 514 -28.76 29.95 -3.90
CA PRO A 514 -29.64 31.08 -3.54
C PRO A 514 -29.93 31.18 -2.04
N ARG A 515 -30.00 30.04 -1.34
CA ARG A 515 -30.27 29.97 0.11
C ARG A 515 -29.10 30.47 0.95
N LEU A 516 -27.87 30.10 0.57
CA LEU A 516 -26.65 30.55 1.26
C LEU A 516 -26.43 32.05 1.00
N GLU A 517 -26.68 32.51 -0.22
CA GLU A 517 -26.60 33.91 -0.60
C GLU A 517 -27.59 34.80 0.18
N ALA A 518 -28.85 34.36 0.33
CA ALA A 518 -29.85 35.06 1.13
C ALA A 518 -29.46 35.12 2.63
N CYS A 519 -28.93 34.02 3.17
CA CYS A 519 -28.52 33.94 4.57
C CYS A 519 -27.29 34.81 4.87
N ILE A 520 -26.30 34.84 3.97
CA ILE A 520 -25.10 35.67 4.08
C ILE A 520 -25.46 37.16 3.96
N ARG A 521 -26.31 37.54 2.99
CA ARG A 521 -26.76 38.93 2.82
C ARG A 521 -27.56 39.44 4.02
N HIS A 522 -28.46 38.64 4.59
CA HIS A 522 -29.30 39.07 5.72
C HIS A 522 -28.51 39.15 7.05
N ASN A 523 -27.61 38.20 7.31
CA ASN A 523 -26.90 38.13 8.59
C ASN A 523 -25.62 39.00 8.65
N ILE A 524 -25.00 39.34 7.51
CA ILE A 524 -23.89 40.31 7.49
C ILE A 524 -24.39 41.73 7.73
N VAL A 525 -25.59 42.09 7.25
CA VAL A 525 -26.22 43.39 7.59
C VAL A 525 -26.41 43.52 9.09
N LEU A 526 -26.77 42.43 9.79
CA LEU A 526 -26.85 42.39 11.25
C LEU A 526 -25.47 42.43 11.94
N MET A 527 -24.45 41.75 11.39
CA MET A 527 -23.08 41.80 11.95
C MET A 527 -22.43 43.18 11.79
N VAL A 528 -22.63 43.86 10.66
CA VAL A 528 -22.13 45.23 10.41
C VAL A 528 -22.90 46.27 11.22
N ALA A 529 -24.17 46.00 11.57
CA ALA A 529 -24.94 46.86 12.45
C ALA A 529 -24.62 46.68 13.95
N CYS A 530 -24.00 45.56 14.34
CA CYS A 530 -23.60 45.25 15.72
C CYS A 530 -22.12 45.48 16.03
N SER A 531 -21.29 45.73 15.02
CA SER A 531 -19.92 46.27 15.15
C SER A 531 -19.95 47.80 15.12
#